data_AF-A0A3D6CN74-F1
#
_entry.id   AF-A0A3D6CN74-F1
#
_cell.length_a   1.000
_cell.length_b   1.000
_cell.length_c   1.000
_cell.angle_alpha   90.00
_cell.angle_beta   90.00
_cell.angle_gamma   90.00
#
_symmetry.space_group_name_H-M   'P 1'
#
loop_
_entity.id
_entity.type
_entity.pdbx_description
1 polymer ?
#
loop_
_entity_poly.entity_id
_entity_poly.type
_entity_poly.pdbx_seq_one_letter_code
_entity_poly.pdbx_strand_id
1 'polypeptide(L)'
;MNMAKFSLIAACLAAASLLSACVDGLQPYSQSPDTVIAVARDSGRDKIGLQDGDAAIAYDPDGCQGWLMDDGVEGYSGRRFDPVSGLPVCNDQYPPGTVVKNYQTQSPGLNDYVPRAGN
;
A
#
# COMPACT_ATOMS: atom_id res chain seq x y z
N MET A 1 -46.60 7.26 3.75
CA MET A 1 -45.31 7.91 4.06
C MET A 1 -45.27 9.25 3.31
N ASN A 2 -45.26 10.38 4.02
CA ASN A 2 -45.53 11.70 3.42
C ASN A 2 -44.38 12.19 2.53
N MET A 3 -44.69 12.79 1.37
CA MET A 3 -43.69 13.34 0.43
C MET A 3 -42.66 14.26 1.09
N ALA A 4 -43.06 15.06 2.08
CA ALA A 4 -42.15 15.94 2.82
C ALA A 4 -41.03 15.19 3.57
N LYS A 5 -41.31 13.96 4.05
CA LYS A 5 -40.31 13.11 4.70
C LYS A 5 -39.32 12.54 3.69
N PHE A 6 -39.77 12.25 2.47
CA PHE A 6 -38.91 11.80 1.38
C PHE A 6 -37.97 12.92 0.90
N SER A 7 -38.47 14.14 0.71
CA SER A 7 -37.63 15.28 0.33
C SER A 7 -36.58 15.62 1.39
N LEU A 8 -36.93 15.52 2.68
CA LEU A 8 -35.97 15.77 3.76
C LEU A 8 -34.85 14.72 3.79
N ILE A 9 -35.19 13.44 3.64
CA ILE A 9 -34.20 12.36 3.58
C ILE A 9 -33.28 12.52 2.36
N ALA A 10 -33.85 12.83 1.18
CA ALA A 10 -33.06 13.05 -0.03
C ALA A 10 -32.09 14.24 0.11
N ALA A 11 -32.53 15.34 0.72
CA ALA A 11 -31.69 16.50 1.00
C ALA A 11 -30.56 16.16 1.98
N CYS A 12 -30.84 15.38 3.03
CA CYS A 12 -29.82 14.92 3.98
C CYS A 12 -28.79 13.98 3.35
N LEU A 13 -29.21 13.03 2.48
CA LEU A 13 -28.25 12.18 1.76
C LEU A 13 -27.37 12.99 0.80
N ALA A 14 -27.95 13.95 0.07
CA ALA A 14 -27.20 14.82 -0.83
C ALA A 14 -26.17 15.66 -0.05
N ALA A 15 -26.56 16.25 1.09
CA ALA A 15 -25.64 16.97 1.96
C ALA A 15 -24.53 16.07 2.51
N ALA A 16 -24.86 14.85 2.98
CA ALA A 16 -23.86 13.91 3.49
C ALA A 16 -22.84 13.50 2.41
N SER A 17 -23.27 13.30 1.16
CA SER A 17 -22.38 12.98 0.04
C SER A 17 -21.45 14.13 -0.37
N LEU A 18 -21.85 15.38 -0.13
CA LEU A 18 -21.01 16.56 -0.40
C LEU A 18 -19.92 16.75 0.66
N LEU A 19 -20.14 16.28 1.90
CA LEU A 19 -19.14 16.36 2.98
C LEU A 19 -18.19 15.16 3.03
N SER A 20 -18.47 14.05 2.34
CA SER A 20 -17.68 12.81 2.46
C SER A 20 -16.38 12.77 1.63
N ALA A 21 -16.02 13.83 0.91
CA ALA A 21 -14.91 13.80 -0.06
C ALA A 21 -13.62 14.50 0.39
N CYS A 22 -13.57 15.06 1.60
CA CYS A 22 -12.32 15.65 2.12
C CYS A 22 -11.43 14.54 2.71
N VAL A 23 -10.51 14.02 1.89
CA VAL A 23 -9.34 13.28 2.37
C VAL A 23 -8.15 14.24 2.41
N ASP A 24 -7.77 14.69 3.61
CA ASP A 24 -6.65 15.62 3.76
C ASP A 24 -5.35 14.97 3.28
N GLY A 25 -4.63 15.66 2.38
CA GLY A 25 -3.28 15.28 1.95
C GLY A 25 -3.19 14.19 0.87
N LEU A 26 -4.30 13.59 0.45
CA LEU A 26 -4.30 12.57 -0.61
C LEU A 26 -4.74 13.16 -1.95
N GLN A 27 -4.10 12.73 -3.03
CA GLN A 27 -4.47 13.07 -4.40
C GLN A 27 -4.84 11.79 -5.16
N PRO A 28 -5.80 11.84 -6.10
CA PRO A 28 -6.10 10.68 -6.93
C PRO A 28 -4.88 10.22 -7.73
N TYR A 29 -4.76 8.90 -7.93
CA TYR A 29 -3.72 8.35 -8.79
C TYR A 29 -3.86 8.89 -10.22
N SER A 30 -2.89 9.67 -10.67
CA SER A 30 -2.92 10.36 -11.96
C SER A 30 -2.35 9.55 -13.13
N GLN A 31 -1.96 8.29 -12.90
CA GLN A 31 -1.27 7.42 -13.88
C GLN A 31 -0.01 8.06 -14.49
N SER A 32 0.58 9.02 -13.79
CA SER A 32 1.86 9.61 -14.19
C SER A 32 3.01 8.71 -13.69
N PRO A 33 4.09 8.55 -14.45
CA PRO A 33 5.32 7.92 -13.94
C PRO A 33 5.85 8.58 -12.67
N ASP A 34 5.56 9.86 -12.47
CA ASP A 34 6.01 10.65 -11.32
C ASP A 34 4.99 10.68 -10.16
N THR A 35 3.89 9.92 -10.26
CA THR A 35 2.93 9.85 -9.15
C THR A 35 3.55 9.14 -7.96
N VAL A 36 3.67 9.84 -6.83
CA VAL A 36 4.03 9.23 -5.56
C VAL A 36 2.82 8.45 -5.04
N ILE A 37 2.94 7.13 -4.98
CA ILE A 37 1.86 6.24 -4.53
C ILE A 37 1.92 5.94 -3.03
N ALA A 38 3.10 6.07 -2.41
CA ALA A 38 3.31 5.81 -0.99
C ALA A 38 4.49 6.63 -0.44
N VAL A 39 4.46 6.94 0.86
CA VAL A 39 5.56 7.58 1.59
C VAL A 39 5.90 6.82 2.87
N ALA A 40 7.17 6.88 3.30
CA ALA A 40 7.64 6.26 4.55
C ALA A 40 7.26 7.07 5.80
N ARG A 41 6.01 7.55 5.84
CA ARG A 41 5.41 8.28 6.94
C ARG A 41 3.99 7.76 7.10
N ASP A 42 3.75 7.12 8.24
CA ASP A 42 2.44 6.74 8.72
C ASP A 42 1.54 8.00 8.82
N SER A 43 0.51 8.03 7.99
CA SER A 43 -0.47 9.11 7.82
C SER A 43 -1.90 8.60 7.62
N GLY A 44 -2.08 7.29 7.66
CA GLY A 44 -3.30 6.54 7.53
C GLY A 44 -4.15 6.63 8.78
N ARG A 45 -5.34 6.03 8.69
CA ARG A 45 -6.31 5.95 9.80
C ARG A 45 -6.49 4.51 10.26
N ASP A 46 -5.43 3.73 10.18
CA ASP A 46 -5.40 2.36 10.63
C ASP A 46 -4.93 2.31 12.11
N LYS A 47 -4.71 1.11 12.66
CA LYS A 47 -4.32 0.96 14.08
C LYS A 47 -2.87 0.52 14.25
N ILE A 48 -2.20 0.20 13.15
CA ILE A 48 -0.91 -0.47 13.13
C ILE A 48 0.00 0.32 12.21
N GLY A 49 0.98 1.02 12.76
CA GLY A 49 1.94 1.74 11.93
C GLY A 49 2.89 0.83 11.16
N LEU A 50 3.67 1.45 10.26
CA LEU A 50 4.70 0.79 9.46
C LEU A 50 5.70 0.02 10.35
N GLN A 51 5.77 -1.29 10.16
CA GLN A 51 6.68 -2.17 10.90
C GLN A 51 7.92 -2.52 10.08
N ASP A 52 9.10 -2.31 10.66
CA ASP A 52 10.36 -2.70 10.02
C ASP A 52 10.44 -4.23 9.86
N GLY A 53 10.70 -4.67 8.63
CA GLY A 53 10.90 -6.08 8.31
C GLY A 53 9.63 -6.90 8.07
N ASP A 54 8.44 -6.33 8.27
CA ASP A 54 7.16 -6.94 7.86
C ASP A 54 6.83 -6.60 6.39
N ALA A 55 7.79 -6.84 5.51
CA ALA A 55 7.77 -6.42 4.11
C ALA A 55 8.03 -7.61 3.17
N ALA A 56 7.59 -7.46 1.92
CA ALA A 56 8.00 -8.36 0.87
C ALA A 56 9.47 -8.17 0.54
N ILE A 57 10.06 -9.22 -0.05
CA ILE A 57 11.41 -9.19 -0.59
C ILE A 57 11.32 -9.24 -2.10
N ALA A 58 11.75 -8.16 -2.76
CA ALA A 58 11.90 -8.10 -4.20
C ALA A 58 13.34 -8.45 -4.58
N TYR A 59 13.50 -9.34 -5.57
CA TYR A 59 14.77 -9.62 -6.23
C TYR A 59 14.93 -8.67 -7.41
N ASP A 60 15.97 -7.83 -7.39
CA ASP A 60 16.32 -6.97 -8.51
C ASP A 60 16.91 -7.80 -9.68
N PRO A 61 17.12 -7.19 -10.87
CA PRO A 61 17.71 -7.90 -12.03
C PRO A 61 19.09 -8.52 -11.78
N ASP A 62 19.83 -8.04 -10.77
CA ASP A 62 21.14 -8.56 -10.39
C ASP A 62 21.05 -9.69 -9.35
N GLY A 63 19.84 -10.05 -8.89
CA GLY A 63 19.59 -11.06 -7.86
C GLY A 63 19.79 -10.53 -6.43
N CYS A 64 19.88 -9.22 -6.24
CA CYS A 64 19.98 -8.59 -4.94
C CYS A 64 18.59 -8.28 -4.37
N GLN A 65 18.48 -8.35 -3.05
CA GLN A 65 17.22 -8.23 -2.31
C GLN A 65 16.95 -6.77 -1.91
N GLY A 66 15.71 -6.36 -2.09
CA GLY A 66 15.14 -5.13 -1.54
C GLY A 66 13.89 -5.42 -0.72
N TRP A 67 13.61 -4.56 0.25
CA TRP A 67 12.34 -4.49 0.94
C TRP A 67 11.31 -3.78 0.07
N LEU A 68 10.08 -4.30 0.07
CA LEU A 68 8.91 -3.67 -0.54
C LEU A 68 7.73 -3.80 0.42
N MET A 69 7.24 -2.66 0.91
CA MET A 69 6.07 -2.58 1.76
C MET A 69 5.06 -1.60 1.18
N ASP A 70 3.78 -1.98 1.26
CA ASP A 70 2.63 -1.16 0.92
C ASP A 70 1.60 -1.25 2.05
N ASP A 71 1.17 -0.10 2.56
CA ASP A 71 0.10 0.05 3.55
C ASP A 71 -0.97 1.01 3.02
N GLY A 72 -1.27 0.94 1.72
CA GLY A 72 -2.26 1.78 1.06
C GLY A 72 -1.67 3.12 0.60
N VAL A 73 -1.62 4.13 1.48
CA VAL A 73 -1.02 5.44 1.16
C VAL A 73 0.38 5.59 1.75
N GLU A 74 0.80 4.61 2.53
CA GLU A 74 2.09 4.55 3.20
C GLU A 74 2.88 3.32 2.74
N GLY A 75 4.18 3.35 2.98
CA GLY A 75 5.04 2.23 2.65
C GLY A 75 6.49 2.65 2.54
N TYR A 76 7.36 1.67 2.40
CA TYR A 76 8.77 1.92 2.17
C TYR A 76 9.37 0.87 1.23
N SER A 77 10.40 1.32 0.51
CA SER A 77 11.25 0.44 -0.28
C SER A 77 12.71 0.78 -0.02
N GLY A 78 13.57 -0.23 0.00
CA GLY A 78 15.00 -0.01 0.24
C GLY A 78 15.83 -1.26 0.04
N ARG A 79 17.14 -1.09 -0.15
CA ARG A 79 18.10 -2.20 -0.21
C ARG A 79 18.05 -2.99 1.11
N ARG A 80 18.07 -4.32 1.02
CA ARG A 80 18.22 -5.19 2.18
C ARG A 80 19.70 -5.48 2.41
N PHE A 81 20.15 -5.23 3.64
CA PHE A 81 21.54 -5.46 4.05
C PHE A 81 21.61 -6.60 5.06
N ASP A 82 22.70 -7.37 4.99
CA ASP A 82 23.05 -8.30 6.04
C ASP A 82 23.52 -7.51 7.27
N PRO A 83 22.88 -7.66 8.45
CA PRO A 83 23.25 -6.90 9.64
C PRO A 83 24.66 -7.22 10.16
N VAL A 84 25.26 -8.34 9.75
CA VAL A 84 26.61 -8.72 10.17
C VAL A 84 27.67 -8.07 9.27
N SER A 85 27.59 -8.27 7.95
CA SER A 85 28.58 -7.75 7.01
C SER A 85 28.33 -6.31 6.56
N GLY A 86 27.10 -5.81 6.66
CA GLY A 86 26.67 -4.54 6.09
C GLY A 86 26.59 -4.55 4.55
N LEU A 87 26.79 -5.69 3.90
CA LEU A 87 26.70 -5.83 2.45
C LEU A 87 25.26 -6.07 2.00
N PRO A 88 24.91 -5.69 0.74
CA PRO A 88 23.63 -6.06 0.15
C PRO A 88 23.44 -7.58 0.18
N VAL A 89 22.24 -8.03 0.52
CA VAL A 89 21.91 -9.45 0.44
C VAL A 89 21.61 -9.80 -1.01
N CYS A 90 22.47 -10.59 -1.66
CA CYS A 90 22.26 -11.08 -3.02
C CYS A 90 22.44 -12.60 -3.06
N ASN A 91 21.51 -13.32 -3.70
CA ASN A 91 21.57 -14.77 -3.87
C ASN A 91 20.66 -15.23 -5.03
N ASP A 92 20.68 -16.53 -5.31
CA ASP A 92 19.96 -17.20 -6.41
C ASP A 92 18.78 -18.06 -5.94
N GLN A 93 18.26 -17.83 -4.73
CA GLN A 93 17.17 -18.65 -4.17
C GLN A 93 15.88 -18.53 -4.99
N TYR A 94 15.65 -17.37 -5.61
CA TYR A 94 14.54 -17.11 -6.53
C TYR A 94 15.05 -16.38 -7.78
N PRO A 95 14.40 -16.53 -8.95
CA PRO A 95 14.80 -15.83 -10.16
C PRO A 95 14.76 -14.30 -10.01
N PRO A 96 15.64 -13.55 -10.71
CA PRO A 96 15.56 -12.09 -10.78
C PRO A 96 14.17 -11.59 -11.17
N GLY A 97 13.70 -10.52 -10.54
CA GLY A 97 12.35 -9.96 -10.73
C GLY A 97 11.26 -10.62 -9.88
N THR A 98 11.59 -11.64 -9.07
CA THR A 98 10.61 -12.28 -8.17
C THR A 98 10.35 -11.42 -6.93
N VAL A 99 9.08 -11.32 -6.51
CA VAL A 99 8.69 -10.77 -5.20
C VAL A 99 8.18 -11.91 -4.34
N VAL A 100 8.71 -12.05 -3.12
CA VAL A 100 8.31 -13.09 -2.15
C VAL A 100 7.84 -12.47 -0.84
N LYS A 101 7.06 -13.23 -0.06
CA LYS A 101 6.38 -12.82 1.18
C LYS A 101 5.25 -11.81 0.95
N ASN A 102 4.54 -11.46 2.02
CA ASN A 102 3.48 -10.45 1.97
C ASN A 102 4.10 -9.05 1.94
N TYR A 103 3.61 -8.21 1.04
CA TYR A 103 4.01 -6.79 0.95
C TYR A 103 3.04 -5.88 1.72
N GLN A 104 1.83 -6.37 2.01
CA GLN A 104 0.82 -5.65 2.77
C GLN A 104 1.03 -5.84 4.28
N THR A 105 0.67 -4.83 5.07
CA THR A 105 0.56 -4.96 6.53
C THR A 105 -0.61 -5.87 6.92
N GLN A 106 -0.85 -6.05 8.22
CA GLN A 106 -1.97 -6.88 8.72
C GLN A 106 -3.35 -6.23 8.53
N SER A 107 -3.42 -4.94 8.16
CA SER A 107 -4.69 -4.21 8.05
C SER A 107 -4.80 -3.29 6.81
N PRO A 108 -4.55 -3.78 5.58
CA PRO A 108 -4.56 -2.97 4.35
C PRO A 108 -5.97 -2.54 3.90
N GLY A 109 -7.01 -2.83 4.70
CA GLY A 109 -8.41 -2.52 4.40
C GLY A 109 -9.07 -3.47 3.40
N LEU A 110 -8.36 -3.88 2.34
CA LEU A 110 -8.78 -4.88 1.36
C LEU A 110 -7.59 -5.80 1.01
N ASN A 111 -7.84 -7.10 0.91
CA ASN A 111 -6.83 -8.04 0.44
C ASN A 111 -6.62 -7.85 -1.06
N ASP A 112 -5.37 -7.66 -1.46
CA ASP A 112 -5.02 -7.65 -2.88
C ASP A 112 -5.00 -9.07 -3.45
N TYR A 113 -5.35 -9.19 -4.72
CA TYR A 113 -5.27 -10.45 -5.45
C TYR A 113 -3.89 -10.59 -6.09
N VAL A 114 -3.13 -11.58 -5.64
CA VAL A 114 -1.85 -11.93 -6.29
C VAL A 114 -2.11 -12.81 -7.52
N PRO A 115 -1.29 -12.67 -8.58
CA PRO A 115 -1.30 -13.63 -9.69
C PRO A 115 -1.07 -15.04 -9.15
N ARG A 116 -1.74 -16.04 -9.74
CA ARG A 116 -1.43 -17.44 -9.46
C ARG A 116 0.03 -17.69 -9.87
N ALA A 117 0.90 -17.95 -8.91
CA ALA A 117 2.19 -18.56 -9.21
C ALA A 117 1.90 -19.88 -9.96
N GLY A 118 2.29 -19.97 -11.23
CA GLY A 118 1.97 -21.07 -12.16
C GLY A 118 2.34 -22.46 -11.60
N ASN A 119 1.99 -23.58 -12.25
CA ASN A 119 2.07 -23.83 -13.71
C ASN A 119 0.79 -23.56 -14.51
#